data_AF-A0A8T1GP66-F1
#
_entry.id   AF-A0A8T1GP66-F1
#
_cell.length_a   1.000
_cell.length_b   1.000
_cell.length_c   1.000
_cell.angle_alpha   90.00
_cell.angle_beta   90.00
_cell.angle_gamma   90.00
#
_symmetry.space_group_name_H-M   'P 1'
#
loop_
_entity.id
_entity.type
_entity.pdbx_description
1 polymer ?
#
loop_
_entity_poly.entity_id
_entity_poly.type
_entity_poly.pdbx_seq_one_letter_code
_entity_poly.pdbx_strand_id
1 'polypeptide(L)'
;MLHSPYLFSRLKTWSETGIKRLHKLLAKMGVSLAQCKQSYTHMDMMLKRELRAKLLKYGSLYNLDEMVPSVDTDGKDRAGAKDGWGFVRSWGWRATLSAQDVGVVIGALLEVGKHIHMADAAQTSTQVTREVEEEIEFAAQGEEFVGRFWEAYDALE
;
A
#
# COMPACT_ATOMS: atom_id res chain seq x y z
N MET A 1 -4.57 -5.54 -5.21
CA MET A 1 -5.07 -4.80 -6.41
C MET A 1 -6.29 -3.92 -6.11
N LEU A 2 -7.28 -4.36 -5.32
CA LEU A 2 -8.48 -3.57 -5.04
C LEU A 2 -8.21 -2.19 -4.39
N HIS A 3 -7.20 -2.12 -3.53
CA HIS A 3 -6.83 -0.91 -2.78
C HIS A 3 -5.74 -0.07 -3.43
N SER A 4 -5.35 -0.37 -4.67
CA SER A 4 -4.37 0.47 -5.38
C SER A 4 -5.07 1.69 -5.98
N PRO A 5 -4.65 2.93 -5.65
CA PRO A 5 -5.25 4.14 -6.21
C PRO A 5 -5.20 4.19 -7.75
N TYR A 6 -4.13 3.66 -8.34
CA TYR A 6 -3.96 3.58 -9.79
C TYR A 6 -5.03 2.71 -10.46
N LEU A 7 -5.26 1.50 -9.92
CA LEU A 7 -6.27 0.59 -10.45
C LEU A 7 -7.69 1.04 -10.14
N PHE A 8 -7.87 1.73 -9.01
CA PHE A 8 -9.16 2.24 -8.59
C PHE A 8 -9.79 3.16 -9.64
N SER A 9 -9.01 4.11 -10.17
CA SER A 9 -9.47 5.04 -11.20
C SER A 9 -9.63 4.37 -12.58
N ARG A 10 -8.65 3.56 -13.02
CA ARG A 10 -8.62 2.95 -14.36
C ARG A 10 -9.65 1.83 -14.56
N LEU A 11 -9.80 0.94 -13.57
CA LEU A 11 -10.73 -0.19 -13.62
C LEU A 11 -12.09 0.11 -12.97
N LYS A 12 -12.24 1.26 -12.30
CA LYS A 12 -13.46 1.66 -11.57
C LYS A 12 -13.88 0.63 -10.52
N THR A 13 -12.92 0.18 -9.68
CA THR A 13 -13.14 -0.90 -8.70
C THR A 13 -14.11 -0.55 -7.58
N TRP A 14 -14.54 0.71 -7.45
CA TRP A 14 -15.65 1.12 -6.58
C TRP A 14 -17.02 0.62 -7.06
N SER A 15 -17.13 0.23 -8.33
CA SER A 15 -18.36 -0.29 -8.92
C SER A 15 -18.31 -1.81 -9.06
N GLU A 16 -19.45 -2.49 -8.91
CA GLU A 16 -19.52 -3.94 -9.15
C GLU A 16 -19.08 -4.32 -10.57
N THR A 17 -19.36 -3.48 -11.57
CA THR A 17 -18.96 -3.69 -12.95
C THR A 17 -17.44 -3.62 -13.11
N GLY A 18 -16.77 -2.70 -12.41
CA GLY A 18 -15.31 -2.62 -12.35
C GLY A 18 -14.67 -3.80 -11.63
N ILE A 19 -15.26 -4.26 -10.52
CA ILE A 19 -14.81 -5.49 -9.83
C ILE A 19 -14.92 -6.70 -10.76
N LYS A 20 -16.06 -6.86 -11.47
CA LYS A 20 -16.23 -7.92 -12.48
C LYS A 20 -15.19 -7.80 -13.61
N ARG A 21 -14.82 -6.58 -14.00
CA ARG A 21 -13.77 -6.34 -15.01
C ARG A 21 -12.39 -6.78 -14.50
N LEU A 22 -12.06 -6.50 -13.24
CA LEU A 22 -10.83 -6.99 -12.59
C LEU A 22 -10.80 -8.52 -12.53
N HIS A 23 -11.89 -9.17 -12.15
CA HIS A 23 -11.98 -10.64 -12.15
C HIS A 23 -11.80 -11.22 -13.56
N LYS A 24 -12.35 -10.58 -14.60
CA LYS A 24 -12.13 -10.97 -16.00
C LYS A 24 -10.65 -10.85 -16.40
N LEU A 25 -9.96 -9.79 -15.99
CA LEU A 25 -8.51 -9.63 -16.24
C LEU A 25 -7.72 -10.76 -15.58
N LEU A 26 -7.98 -11.04 -14.29
CA LEU A 26 -7.32 -12.13 -13.55
C LEU A 26 -7.57 -13.50 -14.18
N ALA A 27 -8.81 -13.77 -14.60
CA ALA A 27 -9.16 -14.99 -15.31
C ALA A 27 -8.43 -15.11 -16.66
N LYS A 28 -8.31 -13.99 -17.42
CA LYS A 28 -7.58 -13.97 -18.70
C LYS A 28 -6.08 -14.22 -18.55
N MET A 29 -5.50 -13.83 -17.41
CA MET A 29 -4.11 -14.14 -17.06
C MET A 29 -3.91 -15.60 -16.60
N GLY A 30 -4.99 -16.36 -16.42
CA GLY A 30 -4.93 -17.74 -15.91
C GLY A 30 -4.70 -17.82 -14.40
N VAL A 31 -5.05 -16.77 -13.64
CA VAL A 31 -4.94 -16.75 -12.18
C VAL A 31 -6.27 -17.19 -11.57
N SER A 32 -6.24 -18.22 -10.73
CA SER A 32 -7.44 -18.71 -10.05
C SER A 32 -7.93 -17.71 -9.01
N LEU A 33 -9.25 -17.57 -8.88
CA LEU A 33 -9.84 -16.64 -7.91
C LEU A 33 -9.50 -17.00 -6.45
N ALA A 34 -9.32 -18.30 -6.17
CA ALA A 34 -8.88 -18.77 -4.86
C ALA A 34 -7.47 -18.25 -4.52
N GLN A 35 -6.53 -18.32 -5.47
CA GLN A 35 -5.18 -17.79 -5.31
C GLN A 35 -5.18 -16.26 -5.19
N CYS A 36 -6.06 -15.54 -5.90
CA CYS A 36 -6.20 -14.09 -5.78
C CYS A 36 -6.64 -13.62 -4.38
N LYS A 37 -7.32 -14.48 -3.60
CA LYS A 37 -7.77 -14.18 -2.23
C LYS A 37 -6.79 -14.66 -1.16
N GLN A 38 -5.79 -15.45 -1.54
CA GLN A 38 -4.78 -15.95 -0.62
C GLN A 38 -3.75 -14.86 -0.31
N SER A 39 -3.16 -14.92 0.89
CA SER A 39 -2.00 -14.07 1.21
C SER A 39 -0.89 -14.29 0.18
N TYR A 40 -0.28 -13.19 -0.29
CA TYR A 40 0.80 -13.23 -1.27
C TYR A 40 1.95 -14.12 -0.79
N THR A 41 2.25 -14.18 0.51
CA THR A 41 3.31 -15.06 1.06
C THR A 41 3.08 -16.53 0.70
N HIS A 42 1.83 -16.99 0.78
CA HIS A 42 1.44 -18.38 0.58
C HIS A 42 1.00 -18.72 -0.86
N MET A 43 0.97 -17.73 -1.75
CA MET A 43 0.65 -17.93 -3.16
C MET A 43 1.72 -18.79 -3.85
N ASP A 44 1.32 -19.56 -4.87
CA ASP A 44 2.24 -20.39 -5.66
C ASP A 44 3.42 -19.58 -6.23
N MET A 45 4.63 -20.12 -6.08
CA MET A 45 5.87 -19.50 -6.52
C MET A 45 5.94 -19.36 -8.05
N MET A 46 5.45 -20.35 -8.79
CA MET A 46 5.44 -20.28 -10.26
C MET A 46 4.56 -19.11 -10.74
N LEU A 47 3.40 -18.95 -10.11
CA LEU A 47 2.51 -17.83 -10.37
C LEU A 47 3.17 -16.48 -10.05
N LYS A 48 3.89 -16.34 -8.93
CA LYS A 48 4.61 -15.09 -8.61
C LYS A 48 5.66 -14.73 -9.66
N ARG A 49 6.42 -15.72 -10.14
CA ARG A 49 7.46 -15.53 -11.17
C ARG A 49 6.86 -15.09 -12.50
N GLU A 50 5.74 -15.66 -12.90
CA GLU A 50 5.07 -15.36 -14.16
C GLU A 50 4.17 -14.12 -14.12
N LEU A 51 3.78 -13.65 -12.94
CA LEU A 51 2.79 -12.57 -12.76
C LEU A 51 3.18 -11.30 -13.52
N ARG A 52 4.47 -10.93 -13.50
CA ARG A 52 4.98 -9.74 -14.23
C ARG A 52 4.75 -9.87 -15.74
N ALA A 53 5.16 -10.99 -16.32
CA ALA A 53 5.03 -11.23 -17.76
C ALA A 53 3.54 -11.26 -18.18
N LYS A 54 2.69 -11.87 -17.35
CA LYS A 54 1.23 -11.87 -17.56
C LYS A 54 0.63 -10.46 -17.50
N LEU A 55 1.03 -9.64 -16.52
CA LEU A 55 0.56 -8.26 -16.41
C LEU A 55 1.01 -7.40 -17.59
N LEU A 56 2.25 -7.52 -18.05
CA LEU A 56 2.72 -6.81 -19.26
C LEU A 56 1.95 -7.24 -20.52
N LYS A 57 1.67 -8.53 -20.66
CA LYS A 57 0.96 -9.08 -21.82
C LYS A 57 -0.52 -8.67 -21.88
N TYR A 58 -1.21 -8.70 -20.73
CA TYR A 58 -2.66 -8.49 -20.68
C TYR A 58 -3.08 -7.12 -20.15
N GLY A 59 -2.18 -6.38 -19.51
CA GLY A 59 -2.44 -5.05 -18.92
C GLY A 59 -2.82 -4.00 -19.96
N SER A 60 -2.20 -4.05 -21.15
CA SER A 60 -2.49 -3.14 -22.27
C SER A 60 -3.95 -3.17 -22.72
N LEU A 61 -4.57 -4.36 -22.69
CA LEU A 61 -6.00 -4.52 -23.02
C LEU A 61 -6.95 -3.80 -22.06
N TYR A 62 -6.44 -3.42 -20.88
CA TYR A 62 -7.19 -2.75 -19.82
C TYR A 62 -6.65 -1.35 -19.53
N ASN A 63 -5.77 -0.81 -20.40
CA ASN A 63 -5.10 0.48 -20.23
C ASN A 63 -4.29 0.56 -18.92
N LEU A 64 -3.57 -0.52 -18.59
CA LEU A 64 -2.73 -0.65 -17.40
C LEU A 64 -1.23 -0.66 -17.75
N ASP A 65 -0.86 0.02 -18.83
CA ASP A 65 0.50 -0.01 -19.40
C ASP A 65 1.57 0.54 -18.45
N GLU A 66 1.20 1.47 -17.57
CA GLU A 66 2.13 2.11 -16.62
C GLU A 66 2.26 1.31 -15.31
N MET A 67 1.53 0.19 -15.14
CA MET A 67 1.53 -0.57 -13.89
C MET A 67 2.86 -1.29 -13.62
N VAL A 68 3.53 -1.73 -14.69
CA VAL A 68 4.76 -2.53 -14.60
C VAL A 68 5.77 -1.93 -15.58
N PRO A 69 7.00 -1.61 -15.15
CA PRO A 69 8.03 -1.11 -16.05
C PRO A 69 8.25 -2.08 -17.22
N SER A 70 8.29 -1.52 -18.44
CA SER A 70 8.51 -2.28 -19.66
C SER A 70 9.91 -2.89 -19.67
N VAL A 71 10.06 -4.04 -20.34
CA VAL A 71 11.34 -4.77 -20.43
C VAL A 71 12.41 -3.93 -21.15
N ASP A 72 12.01 -2.99 -22.01
CA ASP A 72 12.92 -2.15 -22.79
C ASP A 72 13.67 -1.10 -21.95
N THR A 73 13.19 -0.79 -20.74
CA THR A 73 13.91 0.08 -19.77
C THR A 73 15.15 -0.59 -19.17
N ASP A 74 15.33 -1.90 -19.36
CA ASP A 74 16.38 -2.67 -18.68
C ASP A 74 17.75 -2.63 -19.39
N GLY A 75 17.88 -2.01 -20.58
CA GLY A 75 19.13 -2.15 -21.34
C GLY A 75 19.47 -1.18 -22.48
N LYS A 76 18.72 -0.09 -22.72
CA LYS A 76 19.00 0.80 -23.87
C LYS A 76 19.54 2.18 -23.56
N ASP A 77 19.37 2.68 -22.33
CA ASP A 77 19.81 4.02 -22.00
C ASP A 77 21.24 4.04 -21.47
N ARG A 78 22.11 4.77 -22.20
CA ARG A 78 23.52 5.05 -21.86
C ARG A 78 23.71 5.77 -20.51
N ALA A 79 22.63 6.07 -19.79
CA ALA A 79 22.62 6.74 -18.48
C ALA A 79 22.02 5.89 -17.34
N GLY A 80 21.65 4.63 -17.57
CA GLY A 80 21.22 3.72 -16.49
C GLY A 80 19.96 4.15 -15.73
N ALA A 81 19.13 5.02 -16.32
CA ALA A 81 17.88 5.45 -15.73
C ALA A 81 16.88 4.28 -15.78
N LYS A 82 16.81 3.50 -14.70
CA LYS A 82 15.73 2.52 -14.46
C LYS A 82 14.44 3.25 -14.12
N ASP A 83 13.98 4.09 -15.04
CA ASP A 83 12.80 4.91 -14.82
C ASP A 83 11.56 4.03 -14.64
N GLY A 84 10.73 4.36 -13.66
CA GLY A 84 9.59 3.55 -13.22
C GLY A 84 9.90 2.33 -12.34
N TRP A 85 11.17 1.97 -12.11
CA TRP A 85 11.49 0.87 -11.20
C TRP A 85 11.51 1.31 -9.73
N GLY A 86 10.93 0.49 -8.87
CA GLY A 86 11.01 0.64 -7.43
C GLY A 86 12.26 0.01 -6.83
N PHE A 87 12.61 0.44 -5.61
CA PHE A 87 13.66 -0.18 -4.81
C PHE A 87 13.06 -1.23 -3.88
N VAL A 88 13.77 -2.33 -3.70
CA VAL A 88 13.39 -3.43 -2.80
C VAL A 88 14.60 -3.80 -1.97
N ARG A 89 14.42 -3.95 -0.66
CA ARG A 89 15.44 -4.45 0.26
C ARG A 89 14.96 -5.76 0.88
N SER A 90 15.88 -6.72 1.01
CA SER A 90 15.63 -8.02 1.65
C SER A 90 16.40 -8.11 2.96
N TRP A 91 15.71 -8.45 4.04
CA TRP A 91 16.28 -8.68 5.38
C TRP A 91 16.40 -10.19 5.63
N GLY A 92 17.15 -10.87 4.75
CA GLY A 92 17.31 -12.32 4.79
C GLY A 92 15.96 -13.04 4.71
N TRP A 93 15.68 -13.88 5.71
CA TRP A 93 14.43 -14.64 5.84
C TRP A 93 13.27 -13.88 6.51
N ARG A 94 13.52 -12.68 7.06
CA ARG A 94 12.47 -11.94 7.81
C ARG A 94 11.42 -11.38 6.85
N ALA A 95 11.87 -10.60 5.87
CA ALA A 95 10.99 -9.96 4.90
C ALA A 95 11.76 -9.43 3.69
N THR A 96 11.04 -9.27 2.59
CA THR A 96 11.46 -8.50 1.42
C THR A 96 10.41 -7.41 1.24
N LEU A 97 10.80 -6.15 1.43
CA LEU A 97 9.91 -5.00 1.39
C LEU A 97 10.35 -4.02 0.31
N SER A 98 9.39 -3.48 -0.44
CA SER A 98 9.67 -2.37 -1.35
C SER A 98 9.75 -1.05 -0.58
N ALA A 99 10.45 -0.07 -1.15
CA ALA A 99 10.51 1.28 -0.60
C ALA A 99 9.10 1.89 -0.46
N GLN A 100 8.19 1.55 -1.38
CA GLN A 100 6.79 1.97 -1.32
C GLN A 100 6.06 1.33 -0.13
N ASP A 101 6.26 0.03 0.11
CA ASP A 101 5.65 -0.66 1.25
C ASP A 101 6.11 -0.03 2.57
N VAL A 102 7.42 0.27 2.69
CA VAL A 102 7.97 0.96 3.87
C VAL A 102 7.34 2.34 4.04
N GLY A 103 7.21 3.13 2.97
CA GLY A 103 6.56 4.43 3.04
C GLY A 103 5.10 4.37 3.51
N VAL A 104 4.33 3.38 3.04
CA VAL A 104 2.94 3.16 3.48
C VAL A 104 2.88 2.74 4.96
N VAL A 105 3.78 1.86 5.41
CA VAL A 105 3.82 1.41 6.81
C VAL A 105 4.17 2.56 7.75
N ILE A 106 5.20 3.34 7.43
CA ILE A 106 5.62 4.50 8.22
C ILE A 106 4.52 5.57 8.24
N GLY A 107 3.90 5.85 7.09
CA GLY A 107 2.75 6.77 7.02
C GLY A 107 1.60 6.33 7.92
N ALA A 108 1.27 5.04 7.92
CA ALA A 108 0.23 4.50 8.80
C ALA A 108 0.58 4.63 10.29
N LEU A 109 1.85 4.44 10.67
CA LEU A 109 2.31 4.65 12.05
C LEU A 109 2.21 6.13 12.47
N LEU A 110 2.51 7.06 11.57
CA LEU A 110 2.39 8.49 11.85
C LEU A 110 0.92 8.94 11.96
N GLU A 111 0.04 8.43 11.09
CA GLU A 111 -1.36 8.83 11.03
C GLU A 111 -2.25 8.17 12.09
N VAL A 112 -1.99 6.92 12.44
CA VAL A 112 -2.85 6.12 13.34
C VAL A 112 -2.14 5.76 14.64
N GLY A 113 -0.82 5.55 14.61
CA GLY A 113 -0.07 5.00 15.74
C GLY A 113 -0.40 3.52 16.01
N LYS A 114 0.18 2.95 17.06
CA LYS A 114 -0.29 1.65 17.58
C LYS A 114 -1.68 1.84 18.18
N HIS A 115 -2.62 0.95 17.86
CA HIS A 115 -3.87 0.83 18.61
C HIS A 115 -3.53 0.46 20.07
N ILE A 116 -3.33 1.47 20.92
CA ILE A 116 -3.50 1.33 22.36
C ILE A 116 -4.99 1.06 22.52
N HIS A 117 -5.35 -0.09 23.05
CA HIS A 117 -6.69 -0.28 23.59
C HIS A 117 -6.92 0.85 24.59
N MET A 118 -7.59 1.93 24.19
CA MET A 118 -8.15 2.93 25.09
C MET A 118 -9.31 2.27 25.84
N ALA A 119 -8.96 1.37 26.76
CA ALA A 119 -9.78 1.13 27.93
C ALA A 119 -9.35 2.19 28.96
N ASP A 120 -10.36 2.92 29.44
CA ASP A 120 -10.31 3.81 30.60
C ASP A 120 -9.59 5.16 30.45
N ALA A 121 -10.24 6.10 29.76
CA ALA A 121 -10.19 7.50 30.16
C ALA A 121 -11.62 7.98 30.40
N ALA A 122 -12.06 7.89 31.65
CA ALA A 122 -13.35 8.32 32.13
C ALA A 122 -13.56 9.82 31.84
N GLN A 123 -14.69 10.13 31.19
CA GLN A 123 -15.16 11.47 30.92
C GLN A 123 -15.34 12.25 32.23
N THR A 124 -14.51 13.27 32.45
CA THR A 124 -14.80 14.33 33.42
C THR A 124 -15.23 15.57 32.64
N SER A 125 -16.55 15.79 32.60
CA SER A 125 -17.18 16.95 31.98
C SER A 125 -16.79 18.23 32.73
N THR A 126 -16.00 19.09 32.10
CA THR A 126 -15.80 20.47 32.57
C THR A 126 -16.27 21.39 31.45
N GLN A 127 -17.23 22.28 31.75
CA GLN A 127 -17.70 23.28 30.79
C GLN A 127 -16.56 24.25 30.48
N VAL A 128 -15.85 24.01 29.38
CA VAL A 128 -14.81 24.89 28.84
C VAL A 128 -15.39 25.56 27.59
N THR A 129 -15.08 26.84 27.37
CA THR A 129 -15.47 27.54 26.14
C THR A 129 -14.84 26.87 24.93
N ARG A 130 -15.62 26.71 23.86
CA ARG A 130 -15.28 25.96 22.64
C ARG A 130 -13.90 26.28 22.05
N GLU A 131 -13.46 27.54 22.12
CA GLU A 131 -12.13 27.98 21.66
C GLU A 131 -10.98 27.42 22.52
N VAL A 132 -11.19 27.31 23.83
CA VAL A 132 -10.20 26.74 24.77
C VAL A 132 -10.21 25.22 24.71
N GLU A 133 -11.36 24.59 24.43
CA GLU A 133 -11.44 23.15 24.15
C GLU A 133 -10.63 22.81 22.88
N GLU A 134 -10.76 23.61 21.81
CA GLU A 134 -10.02 23.42 20.56
C GLU A 134 -8.49 23.58 20.75
N GLU A 135 -8.03 24.53 21.56
CA GLU A 135 -6.60 24.68 21.88
C GLU A 135 -6.05 23.49 22.69
N ILE A 136 -6.80 22.99 23.67
CA ILE A 136 -6.42 21.82 24.48
C ILE A 136 -6.37 20.56 23.60
N GLU A 137 -7.36 20.38 22.72
CA GLU A 137 -7.42 19.24 21.81
C GLU A 137 -6.28 19.28 20.79
N PHE A 138 -5.95 20.46 20.25
CA PHE A 138 -4.81 20.65 19.35
C PHE A 138 -3.47 20.38 20.04
N ALA A 139 -3.30 20.83 21.29
CA ALA A 139 -2.10 20.53 22.08
C ALA A 139 -1.96 19.03 22.39
N ALA A 140 -3.06 18.37 22.75
CA ALA A 140 -3.09 16.92 22.99
C ALA A 140 -2.77 16.11 21.73
N GLN A 141 -3.30 16.54 20.57
CA GLN A 141 -2.94 15.95 19.27
C GLN A 141 -1.44 16.14 18.98
N GLY A 142 -0.89 17.32 19.29
CA GLY A 142 0.53 17.61 19.15
C GLY A 142 1.42 16.64 19.95
N GLU A 143 1.09 16.39 21.21
CA GLU A 143 1.81 15.41 22.04
C GLU A 143 1.68 13.98 21.50
N GLU A 144 0.51 13.60 21.01
CA GLU A 144 0.29 12.28 20.40
C GLU A 144 1.13 12.08 19.13
N PHE A 145 1.23 13.10 18.28
CA PHE A 145 2.07 13.05 17.07
C PHE A 145 3.55 12.88 17.39
N VAL A 146 4.05 13.49 18.48
CA VAL A 146 5.44 13.30 18.92
C VAL A 146 5.69 11.86 19.31
N GLY A 147 4.78 11.23 20.06
CA GLY A 147 4.86 9.81 20.41
C GLY A 147 4.92 8.93 19.15
N ARG A 148 3.96 9.13 18.23
CA ARG A 148 3.88 8.39 16.96
C ARG A 148 5.11 8.60 16.07
N PHE A 149 5.71 9.79 16.07
CA PHE A 149 6.93 10.09 15.34
C PHE A 149 8.09 9.20 15.79
N TRP A 150 8.33 9.10 17.09
CA TRP A 150 9.40 8.26 17.63
C TRP A 150 9.14 6.78 17.36
N GLU A 151 7.89 6.33 17.48
CA GLU A 151 7.55 4.94 17.11
C GLU A 151 7.81 4.63 15.63
N ALA A 152 7.47 5.56 14.74
CA ALA A 152 7.72 5.42 13.32
C ALA A 152 9.23 5.46 13.00
N TYR A 153 9.98 6.30 13.71
CA TYR A 153 11.43 6.38 13.58
C TYR A 153 12.12 5.08 14.03
N ASP A 154 11.75 4.56 15.21
CA ASP A 154 12.26 3.30 15.74
C ASP A 154 11.94 2.11 14.82
N ALA A 155 10.83 2.16 14.08
CA ALA A 155 10.45 1.12 13.12
C ALA A 155 11.34 1.08 11.86
N LEU A 156 12.18 2.09 11.62
CA LEU A 156 13.11 2.12 10.49
C LEU A 156 14.44 1.40 10.76
N GLU A 157 14.79 1.17 12.03
CA GLU A 157 15.99 0.43 12.44
C GLU A 157 15.83 -1.10 12.33
#